data_AF-A0A4Q5SR60-F1
#
_entry.id   AF-A0A4Q5SR60-F1
#
_cell.length_a   1.000
_cell.length_b   1.000
_cell.length_c   1.000
_cell.angle_alpha   90.00
_cell.angle_beta   90.00
_cell.angle_gamma   90.00
#
_symmetry.space_group_name_H-M   'P 1'
#
loop_
_entity.id
_entity.type
_entity.pdbx_description
1 polymer ?
#
loop_
_entity_poly.entity_id
_entity_poly.type
_entity_poly.pdbx_seq_one_letter_code
_entity_poly.pdbx_strand_id
1 'polypeptide(L)'
;MRFTGTQSYVATEDLKVAVNAAVTLRRPLLVKGEPGTGKTVLAYEIAKAVGAPLIEWNVKSTTKAQQGLYEYDAVARLRDGQLGDARVHDIANYIRKGKLWEAFTAPELPVLLIDEIDKADIEFPNDL
;
A
#
# COMPACT_ATOMS: atom_id res chain seq x y z
N MET A 1 -16.83 -10.00 -9.34
CA MET A 1 -17.43 -8.64 -9.37
C MET A 1 -16.90 -7.90 -10.58
N ARG A 2 -17.67 -6.95 -11.15
CA ARG A 2 -17.30 -6.19 -12.36
C ARG A 2 -17.34 -4.69 -12.07
N PHE A 3 -16.19 -4.03 -12.07
CA PHE A 3 -16.04 -2.57 -12.04
C PHE A 3 -16.58 -1.97 -13.34
N THR A 4 -17.56 -1.08 -13.20
CA THR A 4 -18.23 -0.41 -14.33
C THR A 4 -17.95 1.10 -14.37
N GLY A 5 -17.11 1.61 -13.46
CA GLY A 5 -17.02 3.04 -13.11
C GLY A 5 -17.93 3.40 -11.93
N THR A 6 -17.90 4.67 -11.53
CA THR A 6 -18.76 5.22 -10.47
C THR A 6 -19.41 6.52 -10.93
N GLN A 7 -20.35 7.07 -10.16
CA GLN A 7 -20.97 8.38 -10.48
C GLN A 7 -19.94 9.51 -10.60
N SER A 8 -18.77 9.36 -9.97
CA SER A 8 -17.72 10.37 -9.91
C SER A 8 -16.50 10.06 -10.77
N TYR A 9 -16.46 8.91 -11.46
CA TYR A 9 -15.30 8.51 -12.27
C TYR A 9 -15.71 7.78 -13.55
N VAL A 10 -15.46 8.45 -14.68
CA VAL A 10 -15.70 7.90 -16.02
C VAL A 10 -14.47 7.10 -16.45
N ALA A 11 -14.54 5.78 -16.25
CA ALA A 11 -13.51 4.88 -16.76
C ALA A 11 -13.76 4.57 -18.24
N THR A 12 -12.70 4.53 -19.04
CA THR A 12 -12.74 3.96 -20.40
C THR A 12 -13.01 2.45 -20.34
N GLU A 13 -13.52 1.86 -21.42
CA GLU A 13 -13.77 0.42 -21.46
C GLU A 13 -12.49 -0.39 -21.24
N ASP A 14 -11.36 0.02 -21.83
CA ASP A 14 -10.06 -0.63 -21.64
C ASP A 14 -9.63 -0.62 -20.16
N LEU A 15 -9.83 0.51 -19.47
CA LEU A 15 -9.51 0.63 -18.05
C LEU A 15 -10.40 -0.30 -17.21
N LYS A 16 -11.70 -0.38 -17.53
CA LYS A 16 -12.61 -1.31 -16.84
C LYS A 16 -12.17 -2.75 -17.04
N VAL A 17 -11.77 -3.14 -18.26
CA VAL A 17 -11.27 -4.49 -18.54
C VAL A 17 -10.01 -4.78 -17.74
N ALA A 18 -9.05 -3.87 -17.73
CA ALA A 18 -7.79 -4.02 -16.99
C ALA A 18 -8.03 -4.18 -15.47
N VAL A 19 -8.87 -3.33 -14.88
CA VAL A 19 -9.24 -3.40 -13.46
C VAL A 19 -9.93 -4.73 -13.15
N ASN A 20 -10.91 -5.13 -13.96
CA ASN A 20 -11.63 -6.39 -13.75
C ASN A 20 -10.73 -7.61 -13.88
N ALA A 21 -9.81 -7.62 -14.84
CA ALA A 21 -8.81 -8.67 -14.99
C ALA A 21 -7.89 -8.72 -13.76
N ALA A 22 -7.38 -7.58 -13.31
CA ALA A 22 -6.50 -7.49 -12.14
C ALA A 22 -7.19 -8.01 -10.86
N VAL A 23 -8.43 -7.58 -10.60
CA VAL A 23 -9.23 -8.03 -9.45
C VAL A 23 -9.51 -9.54 -9.54
N THR A 24 -9.91 -10.04 -10.71
CA THR A 24 -10.26 -11.46 -10.90
C THR A 24 -9.04 -12.36 -10.76
N LEU A 25 -7.90 -11.95 -11.32
CA LEU A 25 -6.64 -12.71 -11.28
C LEU A 25 -5.84 -12.48 -9.99
N ARG A 26 -6.27 -11.54 -9.13
CA ARG A 26 -5.54 -11.05 -7.96
C ARG A 26 -4.10 -10.67 -8.32
N ARG A 27 -3.95 -9.94 -9.42
CA ARG A 27 -2.65 -9.45 -9.90
C ARG A 27 -2.56 -7.94 -9.65
N PRO A 28 -1.38 -7.41 -9.31
CA PRO A 28 -1.16 -5.97 -9.23
C PRO A 28 -1.52 -5.28 -10.56
N LEU A 29 -2.10 -4.09 -10.47
CA LEU A 29 -2.40 -3.24 -11.63
C LEU A 29 -1.51 -2.00 -11.58
N LEU A 30 -0.62 -1.87 -12.57
CA LEU A 30 0.18 -0.65 -12.74
C LEU A 30 -0.58 0.36 -13.60
N VAL A 31 -0.88 1.52 -13.03
CA VAL A 31 -1.59 2.60 -13.73
C VAL A 31 -0.60 3.70 -14.10
N LYS A 32 -0.46 3.98 -15.39
CA LYS A 32 0.39 5.05 -15.93
C LYS A 32 -0.46 6.17 -16.53
N GLY A 33 0.07 7.39 -16.53
CA GLY A 33 -0.55 8.55 -17.17
C GLY A 33 -0.04 9.86 -16.58
N GLU A 34 -0.34 10.96 -17.25
CA GLU A 34 0.08 12.30 -16.85
C GLU A 34 -0.39 12.67 -15.43
N PRO A 35 0.30 13.59 -14.73
CA PRO A 35 -0.20 14.16 -13.49
C PRO A 35 -1.63 14.71 -13.65
N GLY A 36 -2.48 14.51 -12.64
CA GLY A 36 -3.87 15.02 -12.65
C GLY A 36 -4.89 14.19 -13.44
N THR A 37 -4.51 13.03 -14.01
CA THR A 37 -5.44 12.13 -14.75
C THR A 37 -6.33 11.25 -13.86
N GLY A 38 -6.35 11.48 -12.54
CA GLY A 38 -7.22 10.75 -11.61
C GLY A 38 -6.77 9.34 -11.26
N LYS A 39 -5.47 9.03 -11.33
CA LYS A 39 -4.91 7.71 -10.95
C LYS A 39 -5.17 7.35 -9.48
N THR A 40 -4.92 8.29 -8.57
CA THR A 40 -5.22 8.11 -7.14
C THR A 40 -6.73 7.94 -6.94
N VAL A 41 -7.55 8.78 -7.59
CA VAL A 41 -9.03 8.70 -7.56
C VAL A 41 -9.53 7.33 -8.00
N LEU A 42 -8.94 6.75 -9.05
CA LEU A 42 -9.30 5.41 -9.52
C LEU A 42 -9.20 4.36 -8.40
N ALA A 43 -8.16 4.38 -7.56
CA ALA A 43 -8.03 3.43 -6.46
C ALA A 43 -9.14 3.58 -5.41
N TYR A 44 -9.50 4.82 -5.06
CA TYR A 44 -10.65 5.08 -4.16
C TYR A 44 -11.94 4.53 -4.75
N GLU A 45 -12.19 4.77 -6.03
CA GLU A 45 -13.43 4.35 -6.68
C GLU A 45 -13.48 2.83 -6.88
N ILE A 46 -12.34 2.17 -7.11
CA ILE A 46 -12.25 0.70 -7.11
C ILE A 46 -12.58 0.16 -5.72
N ALA A 47 -11.94 0.68 -4.66
CA ALA A 47 -12.17 0.24 -3.29
C ALA A 47 -13.65 0.35 -2.89
N LYS A 48 -14.28 1.49 -3.19
CA LYS A 48 -15.72 1.71 -3.00
C LYS A 48 -16.57 0.71 -3.80
N ALA A 49 -16.26 0.49 -5.07
CA ALA A 49 -17.03 -0.38 -5.95
C ALA A 49 -16.97 -1.86 -5.54
N VAL A 50 -15.83 -2.32 -5.00
CA VAL A 50 -15.67 -3.69 -4.51
C VAL A 50 -16.01 -3.85 -3.02
N GLY A 51 -16.30 -2.74 -2.33
CA GLY A 51 -16.62 -2.73 -0.89
C GLY A 51 -15.44 -3.12 -0.01
N ALA A 52 -14.21 -2.79 -0.41
CA ALA A 52 -13.00 -3.12 0.33
C ALA A 52 -12.39 -1.89 1.03
N PRO A 53 -11.69 -2.07 2.17
CA PRO A 53 -10.88 -1.01 2.76
C PRO A 53 -9.81 -0.52 1.79
N LEU A 54 -9.52 0.77 1.80
CA LEU A 54 -8.38 1.36 1.09
C LEU A 54 -7.24 1.59 2.06
N ILE A 55 -6.05 1.11 1.71
CA ILE A 55 -4.79 1.43 2.38
C ILE A 55 -3.95 2.23 1.39
N GLU A 56 -3.46 3.38 1.82
CA GLU A 56 -2.62 4.25 0.99
C GLU A 56 -1.19 4.26 1.48
N TRP A 57 -0.27 4.07 0.55
CA TRP A 57 1.16 4.19 0.77
C TRP A 57 1.78 5.12 -0.27
N ASN A 58 2.12 6.33 0.16
CA ASN A 58 2.80 7.32 -0.67
C ASN A 58 4.31 7.07 -0.66
N VAL A 59 4.86 6.76 -1.82
CA VAL A 59 6.29 6.45 -2.00
C VAL A 59 7.08 7.73 -2.26
N LYS A 60 8.27 7.81 -1.67
CA LYS A 60 9.23 8.90 -1.86
C LYS A 60 10.55 8.33 -2.37
N SER A 61 11.44 9.21 -2.84
CA SER A 61 12.79 8.81 -3.28
C SER A 61 13.65 8.18 -2.18
N THR A 62 13.29 8.38 -0.92
CA THR A 62 13.96 7.77 0.23
C THR A 62 13.25 6.52 0.75
N THR A 63 12.11 6.15 0.18
CA THR A 63 11.33 5.00 0.62
C THR A 63 11.96 3.71 0.10
N LYS A 64 12.16 2.74 1.00
CA LYS A 64 12.62 1.38 0.70
C LYS A 64 11.46 0.39 0.84
N ALA A 65 11.44 -0.66 0.02
CA ALA A 65 10.36 -1.65 0.03
C ALA A 65 10.20 -2.31 1.41
N GLN A 66 11.31 -2.57 2.11
CA GLN A 66 11.31 -3.11 3.48
C GLN A 66 10.48 -2.28 4.46
N GLN A 67 10.43 -0.93 4.31
CA GLN A 67 9.62 -0.06 5.16
C GLN A 67 8.11 -0.30 4.98
N GLY A 68 7.70 -0.85 3.83
CA GLY A 68 6.34 -1.32 3.61
C GLY A 68 5.99 -2.51 4.50
N LEU A 69 6.96 -3.36 4.86
CA LEU A 69 6.75 -4.47 5.78
C LEU A 69 6.83 -3.99 7.22
N TYR A 70 7.99 -3.52 7.67
CA TYR A 70 8.15 -3.02 9.03
C TYR A 70 9.43 -2.19 9.20
N GLU A 71 9.46 -1.39 10.27
CA GLU A 71 10.65 -0.74 10.77
C GLU A 71 10.94 -1.18 12.20
N TYR A 72 12.21 -1.39 12.51
CA TYR A 72 12.65 -1.75 13.86
C TYR A 72 13.28 -0.53 14.56
N ASP A 73 12.66 -0.10 15.66
CA ASP A 73 13.09 1.04 16.46
C ASP A 73 14.19 0.63 17.47
N ALA A 74 15.39 0.43 16.95
CA ALA A 74 16.56 0.08 17.75
C ALA A 74 16.89 1.15 18.81
N VAL A 75 16.60 2.42 18.54
CA VAL A 75 16.91 3.55 19.44
C VAL A 75 15.98 3.53 20.65
N ALA A 76 14.67 3.36 20.44
CA ALA A 76 13.73 3.22 21.55
C ALA A 76 14.07 1.99 22.41
N ARG A 77 14.44 0.86 21.78
CA ARG A 77 14.83 -0.34 22.52
C ARG A 77 16.09 -0.14 23.35
N LEU A 78 17.11 0.53 22.80
CA LEU A 78 18.34 0.81 23.52
C LEU A 78 18.07 1.70 24.75
N ARG A 79 17.29 2.77 24.57
CA ARG A 79 16.91 3.68 25.67
C ARG A 79 16.15 2.93 26.77
N ASP A 80 15.15 2.15 26.39
CA ASP A 80 14.32 1.40 27.35
C ASP A 80 15.16 0.34 28.09
N GLY A 81 16.11 -0.30 27.41
CA GLY A 81 17.08 -1.22 28.02
C GLY A 81 18.01 -0.56 29.03
N GLN A 82 18.46 0.68 28.77
CA GLN A 82 19.27 1.46 29.73
C GLN A 82 18.48 1.87 30.98
N LEU A 83 17.16 2.04 30.86
CA LEU A 83 16.27 2.41 31.96
C LEU A 83 15.74 1.19 32.74
N GLY A 84 16.08 -0.03 32.34
CA GLY A 84 15.61 -1.27 32.98
C GLY A 84 14.14 -1.58 32.72
N ASP A 85 13.57 -1.07 31.63
CA ASP A 85 12.16 -1.30 31.27
C ASP A 85 11.95 -2.74 30.78
N ALA A 86 11.02 -3.47 31.40
CA ALA A 86 10.70 -4.86 31.05
C ALA A 86 10.23 -5.04 29.60
N ARG A 87 9.73 -3.97 28.94
CA ARG A 87 9.33 -4.00 27.53
C ARG A 87 10.46 -4.42 26.59
N VAL A 88 11.73 -4.25 26.99
CA VAL A 88 12.91 -4.58 26.19
C VAL A 88 13.02 -6.07 25.82
N HIS A 89 12.37 -6.93 26.61
CA HIS A 89 12.38 -8.38 26.42
C HIS A 89 11.47 -8.86 25.28
N ASP A 90 10.51 -8.04 24.86
CA ASP A 90 9.64 -8.34 23.72
C ASP A 90 9.96 -7.41 22.55
N ILE A 91 10.47 -8.00 21.46
CA ILE A 91 10.85 -7.27 20.24
C ILE A 91 9.65 -6.62 19.55
N ALA A 92 8.44 -7.18 19.71
CA ALA A 92 7.23 -6.66 19.07
C ALA A 92 6.92 -5.23 19.49
N ASN A 93 7.33 -4.83 20.70
CA ASN A 93 7.20 -3.45 21.20
C ASN A 93 7.98 -2.41 20.39
N TYR A 94 8.94 -2.85 19.57
CA TYR A 94 9.84 -2.00 18.79
C TYR A 94 9.66 -2.19 17.29
N ILE A 95 8.65 -2.96 16.86
CA ILE A 95 8.30 -3.13 15.45
C ILE A 95 7.17 -2.16 15.11
N ARG A 96 7.45 -1.24 14.18
CA ARG A 96 6.44 -0.39 13.55
C ARG A 96 6.02 -1.06 12.25
N LYS A 97 4.74 -1.43 12.16
CA LYS A 97 4.17 -2.07 10.97
C LYS A 97 4.12 -1.08 9.81
N GLY A 98 4.53 -1.52 8.62
CA GLY A 98 4.40 -0.76 7.39
C GLY A 98 3.06 -1.03 6.68
N LYS A 99 2.84 -0.34 5.56
CA LYS A 99 1.57 -0.40 4.82
C LYS A 99 1.31 -1.73 4.10
N LEU A 100 2.36 -2.41 3.62
CA LEU A 100 2.22 -3.78 3.10
C LEU A 100 1.85 -4.74 4.22
N TRP A 101 2.45 -4.61 5.41
CA TRP A 101 2.07 -5.43 6.56
C TRP A 101 0.61 -5.23 6.94
N GLU A 102 0.17 -3.96 7.05
CA GLU A 102 -1.24 -3.64 7.27
C GLU A 102 -2.13 -4.32 6.23
N ALA A 103 -1.77 -4.28 4.95
CA ALA A 103 -2.53 -4.91 3.88
C ALA A 103 -2.54 -6.45 3.95
N PHE A 104 -1.40 -7.08 4.21
CA PHE A 104 -1.28 -8.54 4.30
C PHE A 104 -1.95 -9.14 5.52
N THR A 105 -2.03 -8.39 6.62
CA THR A 105 -2.63 -8.84 7.89
C THR A 105 -4.05 -8.32 8.11
N ALA A 106 -4.61 -7.60 7.13
CA ALA A 106 -5.96 -7.10 7.21
C ALA A 106 -6.97 -8.27 7.28
N PRO A 107 -8.03 -8.15 8.10
CA PRO A 107 -9.06 -9.19 8.21
C PRO A 107 -9.89 -9.33 6.93
N GLU A 108 -9.98 -8.25 6.16
CA GLU A 108 -10.65 -8.17 4.86
C GLU A 108 -9.63 -7.78 3.80
N LEU A 109 -9.74 -8.34 2.59
CA LEU A 109 -8.81 -8.06 1.50
C LEU A 109 -8.90 -6.58 1.10
N PRO A 110 -7.89 -5.74 1.38
CA PRO A 110 -7.96 -4.33 1.09
C PRO A 110 -7.49 -4.05 -0.35
N VAL A 111 -7.86 -2.88 -0.86
CA VAL A 111 -7.14 -2.26 -1.97
C VAL A 111 -5.96 -1.52 -1.40
N LEU A 112 -4.74 -1.90 -1.79
CA LEU A 112 -3.52 -1.17 -1.46
C LEU A 112 -3.13 -0.27 -2.64
N LEU A 113 -3.17 1.04 -2.41
CA LEU A 113 -2.62 2.03 -3.33
C LEU A 113 -1.16 2.31 -2.96
N ILE A 114 -0.24 1.97 -3.87
CA ILE A 114 1.15 2.42 -3.82
C ILE A 114 1.28 3.61 -4.76
N ASP A 115 1.16 4.82 -4.23
CA ASP A 115 1.17 6.05 -5.02
C ASP A 115 2.61 6.56 -5.22
N GLU A 116 2.84 7.25 -6.34
CA GLU A 116 4.15 7.80 -6.74
C GLU A 116 5.30 6.77 -6.73
N ILE A 117 5.00 5.50 -7.07
CA ILE A 117 6.01 4.42 -7.11
C ILE A 117 7.18 4.71 -8.06
N ASP A 118 6.96 5.57 -9.07
CA ASP A 118 7.98 6.03 -10.00
C ASP A 118 9.05 6.93 -9.36
N LYS A 119 8.79 7.48 -8.17
CA LYS A 119 9.79 8.27 -7.42
C LYS A 119 10.78 7.42 -6.63
N ALA A 120 10.50 6.13 -6.46
CA ALA A 120 11.32 5.23 -5.66
C ALA A 120 12.69 4.95 -6.33
N ASP A 121 13.58 4.30 -5.58
CA ASP A 121 14.77 3.69 -6.17
C ASP A 121 14.39 2.67 -7.27
N ILE A 122 15.25 2.49 -8.27
CA ILE A 122 14.98 1.59 -9.40
C ILE A 122 14.77 0.14 -8.96
N GLU A 123 15.37 -0.28 -7.85
CA GLU A 123 15.20 -1.63 -7.30
C GLU A 123 13.92 -1.79 -6.47
N PHE A 124 13.26 -0.69 -6.10
CA PHE A 124 12.07 -0.73 -5.23
C PHE A 124 10.96 -1.66 -5.73
N PRO A 125 10.60 -1.70 -7.03
CA PRO A 125 9.59 -2.64 -7.52
C PRO A 125 10.02 -4.11 -7.47
N ASN A 126 11.33 -4.39 -7.52
CA ASN A 126 11.88 -5.74 -7.42
C ASN A 126 11.98 -6.21 -5.96
N ASP A 127 12.20 -5.27 -5.04
CA ASP A 127 12.28 -5.52 -3.60
C ASP A 127 10.90 -5.66 -2.92
N LEU A 128 9.82 -5.43 -3.66
CA LEU A 128 8.42 -5.40 -3.22
C LEU A 128 7.79 -6.80 -3.07
#